data_AF-A0A959BII0-F1
#
_entry.id   AF-A0A959BII0-F1
#
_cell.length_a   1.000
_cell.length_b   1.000
_cell.length_c   1.000
_cell.angle_alpha   90.00
_cell.angle_beta   90.00
_cell.angle_gamma   90.00
#
_symmetry.space_group_name_H-M   'P 1'
#
loop_
_entity.id
_entity.type
_entity.pdbx_description
1 polymer ?
#
loop_
_entity_poly.entity_id
_entity_poly.type
_entity_poly.pdbx_seq_one_letter_code
_entity_poly.pdbx_strand_id
1 'polypeptide(L)'
;PNVTTQPGAPCDDGNAATINDAYDLACNCVGVLNSCPNVGDMDGDGICADVDCDDNDPNITFQQGDACDDGNPNTVGETIQGDCSCGGGSSTPTTSCSRINSSSDDAEQQGGPADLTSSDLELATDPSLGIQTIGMRFNGLNIPQGAVITNAYIQFTVDETANDNPCLINIYGQAADNAGTFLAASANISSRPRTNAAASWSPQAWLSIGDAGVAQQTPDISSIIQEIVNRNGYTSASSIAIIMDGTGRRTAESFNGSPTQAPELCVSYLYAPGANRQAPTNTTMAAGAEVGQAAMNSFLEAAGEDAFSPISIHPNPANDQLMVTFTSMMEGKVQIQARSLNGQVVINRMQEIGKGKNTIMLDGLSLPDGLYFLQIFTSDALQSAKFIIQKD
;
A
#
# COMPACT_ATOMS: atom_id res chain seq x y z
N PRO A 1 -4.02 -30.51 72.98
CA PRO A 1 -2.98 -30.09 72.02
C PRO A 1 -3.40 -28.78 71.35
N ASN A 2 -2.95 -27.66 71.92
CA ASN A 2 -3.19 -26.32 71.38
C ASN A 2 -2.32 -26.16 70.14
N VAL A 3 -2.89 -26.29 68.95
CA VAL A 3 -2.22 -25.87 67.72
C VAL A 3 -2.41 -24.36 67.66
N THR A 4 -1.39 -23.61 68.07
CA THR A 4 -1.32 -22.17 67.81
C THR A 4 -1.13 -21.98 66.32
N THR A 5 -2.21 -21.76 65.58
CA THR A 5 -2.16 -21.43 64.15
C THR A 5 -1.57 -20.03 64.02
N GLN A 6 -0.29 -19.96 63.64
CA GLN A 6 0.32 -18.67 63.29
C GLN A 6 -0.34 -18.13 62.01
N PRO A 7 -0.51 -16.80 61.89
CA PRO A 7 -0.85 -16.19 60.61
C PRO A 7 0.11 -16.67 59.51
N GLY A 8 -0.43 -17.10 58.37
CA GLY A 8 0.31 -17.74 57.28
C GLY A 8 0.44 -19.26 57.39
N ALA A 9 -0.05 -19.90 58.46
CA ALA A 9 -0.12 -21.36 58.53
C ALA A 9 -1.16 -21.89 57.53
N PRO A 10 -0.86 -22.99 56.81
CA PRO A 10 -1.77 -23.57 55.83
C PRO A 10 -3.06 -24.06 56.49
N CYS A 11 -4.17 -23.87 55.81
CA CYS A 11 -5.50 -24.35 56.21
C CYS A 11 -6.31 -24.76 54.97
N ASP A 12 -7.60 -25.05 55.14
CA ASP A 12 -8.56 -25.31 54.05
C ASP A 12 -9.83 -24.56 54.44
N ASP A 13 -10.21 -23.53 53.67
CA ASP A 13 -11.38 -22.70 53.94
C ASP A 13 -12.69 -23.34 53.42
N GLY A 14 -12.58 -24.50 52.78
CA GLY A 14 -13.67 -25.28 52.21
C GLY A 14 -14.24 -24.70 50.92
N ASN A 15 -13.65 -23.64 50.37
CA ASN A 15 -14.07 -23.02 49.12
C ASN A 15 -13.22 -23.54 47.95
N ALA A 16 -13.83 -24.36 47.09
CA ALA A 16 -13.16 -24.90 45.91
C ALA A 16 -12.74 -23.83 44.87
N ALA A 17 -13.20 -22.57 45.01
CA ALA A 17 -12.82 -21.45 44.15
C ALA A 17 -11.58 -20.68 44.66
N THR A 18 -10.94 -21.13 45.74
CA THR A 18 -9.74 -20.51 46.29
C THR A 18 -8.58 -21.52 46.37
N ILE A 19 -7.36 -21.00 46.31
CA ILE A 19 -6.11 -21.75 46.43
C ILE A 19 -5.20 -21.10 47.47
N ASN A 20 -4.19 -21.83 47.93
CA ASN A 20 -3.19 -21.35 48.89
C ASN A 20 -3.79 -20.82 50.20
N ASP A 21 -4.81 -21.52 50.71
CA ASP A 21 -5.53 -21.19 51.94
C ASP A 21 -4.59 -21.08 53.15
N ALA A 22 -4.64 -19.93 53.82
CA ALA A 22 -3.83 -19.63 54.98
C ALA A 22 -4.62 -18.86 56.04
N TYR A 23 -4.23 -19.05 57.31
CA TYR A 23 -4.80 -18.27 58.40
C TYR A 23 -4.37 -16.80 58.32
N ASP A 24 -5.34 -15.87 58.33
CA ASP A 24 -5.08 -14.43 58.39
C ASP A 24 -4.69 -13.96 59.81
N LEU A 25 -4.46 -12.65 59.96
CA LEU A 25 -4.15 -12.02 61.26
C LEU A 25 -5.30 -12.10 62.28
N ALA A 26 -6.51 -12.43 61.83
CA ALA A 26 -7.71 -12.61 62.65
C ALA A 26 -8.06 -14.09 62.86
N CYS A 27 -7.17 -15.02 62.50
CA CYS A 27 -7.36 -16.46 62.58
C CYS A 27 -8.50 -17.02 61.72
N ASN A 28 -8.91 -16.30 60.66
CA ASN A 28 -9.80 -16.84 59.63
C ASN A 28 -8.97 -17.61 58.61
N CYS A 29 -9.43 -18.79 58.20
CA CYS A 29 -8.88 -19.45 57.03
C CYS A 29 -9.44 -18.76 55.78
N VAL A 30 -8.56 -18.20 54.97
CA VAL A 30 -8.93 -17.51 53.73
C VAL A 30 -7.98 -17.95 52.62
N GLY A 31 -8.52 -18.34 51.47
CA GLY A 31 -7.74 -18.60 50.28
C GLY A 31 -7.66 -17.40 49.33
N VAL A 32 -6.69 -17.47 48.42
CA VAL A 32 -6.57 -16.55 47.29
C VAL A 32 -7.51 -17.04 46.19
N LEU A 33 -8.32 -16.14 45.61
CA LEU A 33 -9.23 -16.51 44.52
C LEU A 33 -8.44 -17.23 43.42
N ASN A 34 -8.85 -18.46 43.08
CA ASN A 34 -8.34 -19.15 41.91
C ASN A 34 -8.89 -18.43 40.68
N SER A 35 -8.01 -17.77 39.92
CA SER A 35 -8.34 -17.13 38.65
C SER A 35 -8.91 -18.12 37.63
N CYS A 36 -8.59 -19.42 37.76
CA CYS A 36 -8.92 -20.46 36.79
C CYS A 36 -9.49 -21.74 37.43
N PRO A 37 -10.71 -21.68 38.01
CA PRO A 37 -11.30 -22.84 38.67
C PRO A 37 -11.55 -23.99 37.68
N ASN A 38 -11.01 -25.17 37.99
CA ASN A 38 -11.14 -26.44 37.25
C ASN A 38 -10.34 -26.59 35.94
N VAL A 39 -9.88 -25.50 35.34
CA VAL A 39 -9.09 -25.54 34.09
C VAL A 39 -7.59 -25.39 34.34
N GLY A 40 -7.19 -24.69 35.40
CA GLY A 40 -5.77 -24.46 35.73
C GLY A 40 -5.16 -23.29 34.97
N ASP A 41 -3.94 -22.97 35.35
CA ASP A 41 -3.03 -21.95 34.81
C ASP A 41 -1.63 -22.53 35.07
N MET A 42 -1.04 -23.17 34.07
CA MET A 42 0.13 -24.06 34.26
C MET A 42 1.45 -23.30 34.29
N ASP A 43 1.53 -22.12 33.70
CA ASP A 43 2.73 -21.27 33.73
C ASP A 43 2.63 -20.07 34.68
N GLY A 44 1.44 -19.78 35.21
CA GLY A 44 1.19 -18.81 36.27
C GLY A 44 1.12 -17.37 35.80
N ASP A 45 0.80 -17.13 34.51
CA ASP A 45 0.66 -15.78 33.95
C ASP A 45 -0.70 -15.12 34.27
N GLY A 46 -1.66 -15.90 34.79
CA GLY A 46 -3.00 -15.46 35.16
C GLY A 46 -4.08 -15.64 34.09
N ILE A 47 -3.77 -16.25 32.95
CA ILE A 47 -4.70 -16.69 31.90
C ILE A 47 -5.05 -18.16 32.14
N CYS A 48 -6.30 -18.54 31.87
CA CYS A 48 -6.75 -19.91 32.11
C CYS A 48 -6.44 -20.82 30.94
N ALA A 49 -6.04 -22.06 31.23
CA ALA A 49 -5.61 -23.06 30.25
C ALA A 49 -6.62 -23.35 29.11
N ASP A 50 -7.90 -22.99 29.26
CA ASP A 50 -8.93 -23.15 28.23
C ASP A 50 -9.03 -21.97 27.25
N VAL A 51 -8.39 -20.84 27.56
CA VAL A 51 -8.28 -19.65 26.73
C VAL A 51 -6.85 -19.22 26.46
N ASP A 52 -5.87 -19.88 27.09
CA ASP A 52 -4.45 -19.72 26.89
C ASP A 52 -3.94 -20.60 25.73
N CYS A 53 -3.30 -19.96 24.76
CA CYS A 53 -2.77 -20.63 23.59
C CYS A 53 -1.40 -21.27 23.80
N ASP A 54 -0.67 -20.92 24.85
CA ASP A 54 0.51 -21.66 25.30
C ASP A 54 0.63 -21.66 26.83
N ASP A 55 -0.17 -22.50 27.47
CA ASP A 55 -0.24 -22.78 28.92
C ASP A 55 1.08 -23.33 29.52
N ASN A 56 2.21 -23.23 28.82
CA ASN A 56 3.54 -23.60 29.32
C ASN A 56 4.60 -22.48 29.18
N ASP A 57 4.27 -21.34 28.56
CA ASP A 57 5.17 -20.21 28.40
C ASP A 57 4.50 -18.90 28.86
N PRO A 58 4.85 -18.39 30.06
CA PRO A 58 4.18 -17.23 30.65
C PRO A 58 4.52 -15.91 29.93
N ASN A 59 5.27 -15.97 28.83
CA ASN A 59 5.55 -14.85 27.94
C ASN A 59 4.64 -14.84 26.69
N ILE A 60 3.82 -15.87 26.48
CA ILE A 60 2.90 -16.00 25.34
C ILE A 60 1.47 -15.80 25.85
N THR A 61 1.09 -14.53 26.02
CA THR A 61 -0.21 -14.17 26.62
C THR A 61 -1.36 -14.10 25.61
N PHE A 62 -1.30 -14.81 24.47
CA PHE A 62 -2.32 -14.71 23.43
C PHE A 62 -3.61 -15.41 23.89
N GLN A 63 -4.68 -14.64 24.03
CA GLN A 63 -6.00 -15.18 24.34
C GLN A 63 -6.91 -15.17 23.12
N GLN A 64 -7.90 -16.06 23.11
CA GLN A 64 -8.96 -16.03 22.11
C GLN A 64 -9.58 -14.62 22.01
N GLY A 65 -9.62 -14.06 20.81
CA GLY A 65 -10.11 -12.72 20.53
C GLY A 65 -9.04 -11.62 20.49
N ASP A 66 -7.80 -11.92 20.87
CA ASP A 66 -6.68 -10.99 20.67
C ASP A 66 -6.43 -10.73 19.18
N ALA A 67 -6.01 -9.50 18.86
CA ALA A 67 -5.62 -9.16 17.49
C ALA A 67 -4.38 -9.95 17.08
N CYS A 68 -4.40 -10.50 15.86
CA CYS A 68 -3.28 -11.22 15.28
C CYS A 68 -3.15 -10.89 13.79
N ASP A 69 -2.15 -11.42 13.10
CA ASP A 69 -1.98 -11.32 11.65
C ASP A 69 -1.70 -12.73 11.10
N ASP A 70 -2.62 -13.25 10.28
CA ASP A 70 -2.50 -14.58 9.68
C ASP A 70 -1.64 -14.56 8.40
N GLY A 71 -1.08 -13.40 8.07
CA GLY A 71 -0.26 -13.15 6.88
C GLY A 71 -1.06 -13.04 5.59
N ASN A 72 -2.40 -13.08 5.64
CA ASN A 72 -3.24 -12.91 4.46
C ASN A 72 -3.44 -11.42 4.16
N PRO A 73 -2.88 -10.89 3.04
CA PRO A 73 -3.00 -9.47 2.72
C PRO A 73 -4.42 -9.04 2.31
N ASN A 74 -5.34 -9.99 2.10
CA ASN A 74 -6.71 -9.72 1.64
C ASN A 74 -7.74 -9.62 2.77
N THR A 75 -7.31 -9.79 4.02
CA THR A 75 -8.15 -9.65 5.21
C THR A 75 -7.53 -8.63 6.15
N VAL A 76 -8.37 -8.06 7.02
CA VAL A 76 -7.91 -7.24 8.14
C VAL A 76 -8.74 -7.52 9.39
N GLY A 77 -8.13 -7.37 10.55
CA GLY A 77 -8.82 -7.50 11.84
C GLY A 77 -9.00 -8.95 12.26
N GLU A 78 -8.00 -9.76 11.95
CA GLU A 78 -7.84 -11.13 12.37
C GLU A 78 -7.74 -11.18 13.89
N THR A 79 -8.28 -12.26 14.45
CA THR A 79 -8.17 -12.54 15.87
C THR A 79 -7.73 -13.97 16.11
N ILE A 80 -7.16 -14.23 17.27
CA ILE A 80 -6.90 -15.58 17.75
C ILE A 80 -8.23 -16.32 17.90
N GLN A 81 -8.34 -17.49 17.27
CA GLN A 81 -9.52 -18.34 17.25
C GLN A 81 -9.50 -19.32 18.43
N GLY A 82 -10.59 -20.06 18.65
CA GLY A 82 -10.70 -21.02 19.75
C GLY A 82 -9.81 -22.26 19.62
N ASP A 83 -9.15 -22.44 18.48
CA ASP A 83 -8.12 -23.44 18.25
C ASP A 83 -6.70 -22.84 18.26
N CYS A 84 -6.56 -21.61 18.74
CA CYS A 84 -5.31 -20.84 18.77
C CYS A 84 -4.68 -20.57 17.40
N SER A 85 -5.43 -20.79 16.31
CA SER A 85 -5.04 -20.28 15.01
C SER A 85 -5.29 -18.77 14.93
N CYS A 86 -4.44 -18.07 14.19
CA CYS A 86 -4.76 -16.72 13.75
C CYS A 86 -5.58 -16.81 12.47
N GLY A 87 -6.70 -16.07 12.41
CA GLY A 87 -7.51 -16.01 11.21
C GLY A 87 -8.78 -15.20 11.39
N GLY A 88 -9.74 -15.41 10.49
CA GLY A 88 -10.94 -14.60 10.40
C GLY A 88 -10.69 -13.34 9.57
N GLY A 89 -10.94 -12.18 10.15
CA GLY A 89 -10.78 -10.89 9.46
C GLY A 89 -11.88 -10.58 8.46
N SER A 90 -11.98 -9.29 8.12
CA SER A 90 -12.88 -8.80 7.08
C SER A 90 -12.17 -8.74 5.74
N SER A 91 -12.72 -9.41 4.72
CA SER A 91 -12.30 -9.29 3.33
C SER A 91 -13.21 -8.39 2.49
N THR A 92 -14.19 -7.73 3.11
CA THR A 92 -15.19 -6.92 2.38
C THR A 92 -14.74 -5.47 2.34
N PRO A 93 -14.36 -4.93 1.16
CA PRO A 93 -13.91 -3.56 1.06
C PRO A 93 -15.07 -2.58 1.30
N THR A 94 -14.77 -1.51 2.03
CA THR A 94 -15.61 -0.31 2.07
C THR A 94 -15.16 0.64 0.96
N THR A 95 -16.11 1.24 0.23
CA THR A 95 -15.78 2.25 -0.78
C THR A 95 -16.23 3.63 -0.32
N SER A 96 -15.33 4.60 -0.41
CA SER A 96 -15.60 6.01 -0.17
C SER A 96 -15.26 6.83 -1.41
N CYS A 97 -16.19 7.68 -1.84
CA CYS A 97 -15.99 8.57 -2.97
C CYS A 97 -16.13 10.02 -2.52
N SER A 98 -15.27 10.88 -3.06
CA SER A 98 -15.32 12.32 -2.84
C SER A 98 -15.15 13.05 -4.16
N ARG A 99 -16.09 13.94 -4.43
CA ARG A 99 -16.04 14.89 -5.55
C ARG A 99 -15.39 16.18 -5.11
N ILE A 100 -14.65 16.81 -6.02
CA ILE A 100 -14.18 18.18 -5.84
C ILE A 100 -15.38 19.09 -5.54
N ASN A 101 -15.28 19.87 -4.47
CA ASN A 101 -16.40 20.63 -3.92
C ASN A 101 -16.08 22.11 -3.66
N SER A 102 -14.95 22.59 -4.18
CA SER A 102 -14.49 23.97 -4.05
C SER A 102 -13.60 24.33 -5.23
N SER A 103 -13.68 25.59 -5.67
CA SER A 103 -12.85 26.14 -6.76
C SER A 103 -11.35 26.11 -6.42
N SER A 104 -10.98 26.08 -5.14
CA SER A 104 -9.57 25.94 -4.75
C SER A 104 -9.07 24.49 -4.64
N ASP A 105 -9.89 23.53 -5.06
CA ASP A 105 -9.59 22.11 -5.00
C ASP A 105 -9.31 21.47 -6.37
N ASP A 106 -9.51 22.17 -7.46
CA ASP A 106 -8.92 21.87 -8.76
C ASP A 106 -8.20 23.10 -9.31
N ALA A 107 -7.10 22.85 -10.00
CA ALA A 107 -6.24 23.92 -10.47
C ALA A 107 -5.35 23.49 -11.62
N GLU A 108 -5.03 24.45 -12.47
CA GLU A 108 -4.15 24.29 -13.63
C GLU A 108 -2.95 25.22 -13.48
N GLN A 109 -1.74 24.73 -13.76
CA GLN A 109 -0.53 25.51 -13.58
C GLN A 109 0.44 25.38 -14.74
N GLN A 110 0.75 26.53 -15.32
CA GLN A 110 1.62 26.63 -16.49
C GLN A 110 2.69 27.72 -16.34
N GLY A 111 3.84 27.39 -15.73
CA GLY A 111 4.99 28.30 -15.55
C GLY A 111 4.77 29.53 -14.63
N GLY A 112 3.53 29.95 -14.43
CA GLY A 112 3.09 31.05 -13.58
C GLY A 112 2.20 30.61 -12.42
N PRO A 113 1.37 31.52 -11.86
CA PRO A 113 0.39 31.18 -10.84
C PRO A 113 -0.55 30.07 -11.28
N ALA A 114 -1.00 29.25 -10.34
CA ALA A 114 -2.08 28.31 -10.62
C ALA A 114 -3.39 29.07 -10.90
N ASP A 115 -4.09 28.69 -11.96
CA ASP A 115 -5.49 29.07 -12.19
C ASP A 115 -6.38 28.15 -11.36
N LEU A 116 -7.28 28.75 -10.60
CA LEU A 116 -8.21 28.07 -9.69
C LEU A 116 -9.66 28.18 -10.19
N THR A 117 -9.88 28.86 -11.32
CA THR A 117 -11.22 29.30 -11.73
C THR A 117 -11.57 28.90 -13.15
N SER A 118 -10.71 28.14 -13.82
CA SER A 118 -10.94 27.58 -15.15
C SER A 118 -12.25 26.78 -15.18
N SER A 119 -13.03 26.93 -16.24
CA SER A 119 -14.29 26.19 -16.43
C SER A 119 -14.05 24.71 -16.74
N ASP A 120 -12.84 24.37 -17.14
CA ASP A 120 -12.43 23.07 -17.62
C ASP A 120 -11.08 22.69 -17.01
N LEU A 121 -10.75 21.41 -17.16
CA LEU A 121 -9.45 20.86 -16.79
C LEU A 121 -8.86 20.18 -18.02
N GLU A 122 -7.95 20.87 -18.72
CA GLU A 122 -7.15 20.27 -19.77
C GLU A 122 -6.05 19.41 -19.17
N LEU A 123 -6.29 18.11 -19.18
CA LEU A 123 -5.32 17.14 -18.71
C LEU A 123 -4.05 17.19 -19.59
N ALA A 124 -2.92 17.43 -18.94
CA ALA A 124 -1.56 17.59 -19.47
C ALA A 124 -1.26 18.82 -20.35
N THR A 125 -2.07 19.15 -21.35
CA THR A 125 -1.76 20.24 -22.30
C THR A 125 -2.98 21.13 -22.53
N ASP A 126 -2.83 22.42 -22.28
CA ASP A 126 -3.77 23.46 -22.72
C ASP A 126 -3.41 23.89 -24.16
N PRO A 127 -4.38 24.04 -25.07
CA PRO A 127 -4.12 24.37 -26.48
C PRO A 127 -3.52 25.77 -26.72
N SER A 128 -3.81 26.71 -25.82
CA SER A 128 -3.38 28.12 -25.89
C SER A 128 -2.09 28.36 -25.10
N LEU A 129 -1.93 27.64 -24.00
CA LEU A 129 -0.84 27.83 -23.06
C LEU A 129 0.28 26.81 -23.31
N GLY A 130 -0.03 25.53 -23.50
CA GLY A 130 0.91 24.43 -23.70
C GLY A 130 0.90 23.43 -22.54
N ILE A 131 2.01 22.71 -22.34
CA ILE A 131 2.11 21.70 -21.27
C ILE A 131 1.92 22.36 -19.90
N GLN A 132 1.11 21.74 -19.06
CA GLN A 132 0.78 22.19 -17.72
C GLN A 132 0.76 21.06 -16.69
N THR A 133 0.70 21.45 -15.42
CA THR A 133 0.47 20.55 -14.28
C THR A 133 -0.91 20.81 -13.71
N ILE A 134 -1.68 19.75 -13.49
CA ILE A 134 -3.03 19.79 -12.95
C ILE A 134 -2.97 19.29 -11.51
N GLY A 135 -3.67 19.98 -10.63
CA GLY A 135 -3.86 19.60 -9.24
C GLY A 135 -5.34 19.35 -8.98
N MET A 136 -5.66 18.27 -8.28
CA MET A 136 -7.00 17.97 -7.79
C MET A 136 -6.91 17.56 -6.32
N ARG A 137 -7.78 18.08 -5.48
CA ARG A 137 -7.79 17.85 -4.04
C ARG A 137 -9.17 17.35 -3.61
N PHE A 138 -9.17 16.23 -2.91
CA PHE A 138 -10.37 15.53 -2.47
C PHE A 138 -10.46 15.59 -0.95
N ASN A 139 -11.62 16.06 -0.45
CA ASN A 139 -11.92 16.25 0.97
C ASN A 139 -12.95 15.26 1.46
N GLY A 140 -12.94 14.94 2.76
CA GLY A 140 -14.04 14.17 3.35
C GLY A 140 -14.15 12.74 2.82
N LEU A 141 -13.03 12.15 2.36
CA LEU A 141 -12.95 10.72 2.04
C LEU A 141 -13.13 9.83 3.28
N ASN A 142 -12.81 10.35 4.48
CA ASN A 142 -12.97 9.64 5.75
C ASN A 142 -12.24 8.29 5.80
N ILE A 143 -11.14 8.14 5.04
CA ILE A 143 -10.35 6.91 5.01
C ILE A 143 -9.49 6.87 6.28
N PRO A 144 -9.55 5.81 7.09
CA PRO A 144 -8.71 5.72 8.27
C PRO A 144 -7.22 5.62 7.93
N GLN A 145 -6.37 6.13 8.82
CA GLN A 145 -4.92 5.99 8.69
C GLN A 145 -4.52 4.51 8.67
N GLY A 146 -3.64 4.15 7.73
CA GLY A 146 -3.16 2.78 7.57
C GLY A 146 -4.24 1.80 7.08
N ALA A 147 -5.36 2.26 6.53
CA ALA A 147 -6.27 1.37 5.81
C ALA A 147 -5.56 0.69 4.63
N VAL A 148 -5.92 -0.56 4.34
CA VAL A 148 -5.37 -1.30 3.20
C VAL A 148 -6.20 -0.94 1.97
N ILE A 149 -5.61 -0.19 1.04
CA ILE A 149 -6.29 0.26 -0.17
C ILE A 149 -6.30 -0.88 -1.18
N THR A 150 -7.49 -1.33 -1.57
CA THR A 150 -7.65 -2.45 -2.51
C THR A 150 -7.88 -1.97 -3.94
N ASN A 151 -8.39 -0.75 -4.13
CA ASN A 151 -8.58 -0.13 -5.44
C ASN A 151 -8.80 1.38 -5.25
N ALA A 152 -8.27 2.21 -6.17
CA ALA A 152 -8.60 3.63 -6.22
C ALA A 152 -8.57 4.16 -7.64
N TYR A 153 -9.48 5.06 -7.99
CA TYR A 153 -9.51 5.71 -9.31
C TYR A 153 -10.17 7.08 -9.23
N ILE A 154 -9.84 7.93 -10.19
CA ILE A 154 -10.55 9.21 -10.41
C ILE A 154 -11.47 9.03 -11.62
N GLN A 155 -12.74 9.35 -11.43
CA GLN A 155 -13.71 9.47 -12.51
C GLN A 155 -13.74 10.92 -13.01
N PHE A 156 -13.51 11.10 -14.30
CA PHE A 156 -13.73 12.37 -15.00
C PHE A 156 -15.05 12.36 -15.78
N THR A 157 -15.56 13.55 -16.08
CA THR A 157 -16.65 13.77 -17.03
C THR A 157 -16.09 14.60 -18.20
N VAL A 158 -16.38 14.20 -19.43
CA VAL A 158 -15.91 14.92 -20.63
C VAL A 158 -16.58 16.29 -20.73
N ASP A 159 -15.80 17.36 -20.81
CA ASP A 159 -16.30 18.70 -21.15
C ASP A 159 -16.16 18.96 -22.66
N GLU A 160 -14.98 18.67 -23.23
CA GLU A 160 -14.74 18.84 -24.67
C GLU A 160 -14.25 17.57 -25.37
N THR A 161 -14.52 17.51 -26.67
CA THR A 161 -14.10 16.39 -27.55
C THR A 161 -12.89 16.74 -28.40
N ALA A 162 -12.24 17.88 -28.14
CA ALA A 162 -10.94 18.18 -28.70
C ALA A 162 -9.88 17.30 -28.01
N ASN A 163 -9.12 16.56 -28.80
CA ASN A 163 -8.15 15.60 -28.31
C ASN A 163 -6.79 15.82 -28.96
N ASP A 164 -5.73 15.85 -28.16
CA ASP A 164 -4.35 15.83 -28.66
C ASP A 164 -3.71 14.48 -28.35
N ASN A 165 -3.17 13.82 -29.37
CA ASN A 165 -2.61 12.47 -29.28
C ASN A 165 -1.15 12.43 -29.78
N PRO A 166 -0.29 11.53 -29.23
CA PRO A 166 -0.58 10.61 -28.12
C PRO A 166 -0.82 11.36 -26.80
N CYS A 167 -1.79 10.88 -26.02
CA CYS A 167 -2.04 11.38 -24.67
C CYS A 167 -1.41 10.42 -23.66
N LEU A 168 -0.50 10.95 -22.85
CA LEU A 168 0.20 10.21 -21.81
C LEU A 168 0.27 11.10 -20.57
N ILE A 169 -0.38 10.67 -19.50
CA ILE A 169 -0.52 11.39 -18.25
C ILE A 169 0.19 10.59 -17.15
N ASN A 170 1.08 11.22 -16.41
CA ASN A 170 1.63 10.69 -15.18
C ASN A 170 0.78 11.19 -14.01
N ILE A 171 0.48 10.30 -13.08
CA ILE A 171 -0.36 10.55 -11.92
C ILE A 171 0.46 10.32 -10.66
N TYR A 172 0.45 11.31 -9.77
CA TYR A 172 1.12 11.29 -8.49
C TYR A 172 0.16 11.73 -7.39
N GLY A 173 0.45 11.33 -6.17
CA GLY A 173 -0.15 11.93 -4.98
C GLY A 173 0.76 13.02 -4.43
N GLN A 174 0.18 13.99 -3.71
CA GLN A 174 0.98 14.85 -2.85
C GLN A 174 1.40 14.05 -1.60
N ALA A 175 2.71 13.93 -1.37
CA ALA A 175 3.27 13.35 -0.15
C ALA A 175 3.14 14.31 1.04
N ALA A 176 1.90 14.50 1.53
CA ALA A 176 1.56 15.32 2.67
C ALA A 176 0.57 14.60 3.59
N ASP A 177 0.66 14.89 4.89
CA ASP A 177 -0.21 14.31 5.91
C ASP A 177 -1.66 14.81 5.78
N ASN A 178 -1.81 16.06 5.36
CA ASN A 178 -3.07 16.69 5.01
C ASN A 178 -2.81 17.71 3.90
N ALA A 179 -3.31 17.45 2.69
CA ALA A 179 -3.13 18.39 1.59
C ALA A 179 -3.92 19.68 1.84
N GLY A 180 -3.25 20.83 1.71
CA GLY A 180 -3.91 22.14 1.69
C GLY A 180 -4.53 22.44 0.32
N THR A 181 -5.50 23.36 0.28
CA THR A 181 -6.08 23.87 -0.97
C THR A 181 -5.00 24.46 -1.88
N PHE A 182 -5.30 24.57 -3.18
CA PHE A 182 -4.45 25.27 -4.12
C PHE A 182 -4.56 26.79 -3.92
N LEU A 183 -3.48 27.50 -4.22
CA LEU A 183 -3.39 28.95 -4.13
C LEU A 183 -2.97 29.50 -5.49
N ALA A 184 -3.46 30.70 -5.83
CA ALA A 184 -3.06 31.47 -7.01
C ALA A 184 -1.63 32.02 -6.85
N ALA A 185 -0.66 31.11 -6.80
CA ALA A 185 0.76 31.36 -6.59
C ALA A 185 1.58 30.50 -7.55
N SER A 186 2.71 31.03 -8.01
CA SER A 186 3.60 30.30 -8.91
C SER A 186 4.14 29.04 -8.24
N ALA A 187 4.29 27.97 -9.02
CA ALA A 187 4.74 26.66 -8.56
C ALA A 187 3.90 26.01 -7.44
N ASN A 188 2.71 26.52 -7.12
CA ASN A 188 1.84 25.96 -6.06
C ASN A 188 1.46 24.48 -6.24
N ILE A 189 1.41 23.97 -7.47
CA ILE A 189 1.12 22.56 -7.77
C ILE A 189 2.42 21.80 -8.03
N SER A 190 3.21 22.28 -8.98
CA SER A 190 4.43 21.61 -9.47
C SER A 190 5.53 21.41 -8.42
N SER A 191 5.60 22.25 -7.39
CA SER A 191 6.59 22.11 -6.30
C SER A 191 6.13 21.25 -5.12
N ARG A 192 4.86 20.79 -5.12
CA ARG A 192 4.37 19.93 -4.03
C ARG A 192 5.16 18.62 -4.02
N PRO A 193 5.60 18.14 -2.85
CA PRO A 193 6.30 16.86 -2.75
C PRO A 193 5.37 15.75 -3.25
N ARG A 194 5.91 14.84 -4.07
CA ARG A 194 5.15 13.75 -4.68
C ARG A 194 5.38 12.44 -3.94
N THR A 195 4.41 11.54 -4.01
CA THR A 195 4.58 10.12 -3.68
C THR A 195 5.70 9.49 -4.51
N ASN A 196 6.32 8.43 -4.00
CA ASN A 196 7.25 7.63 -4.79
C ASN A 196 6.47 6.75 -5.79
N ALA A 197 5.35 6.19 -5.34
CA ALA A 197 4.36 5.55 -6.19
C ALA A 197 3.80 6.56 -7.20
N ALA A 198 3.64 6.10 -8.43
CA ALA A 198 3.06 6.84 -9.53
C ALA A 198 2.34 5.86 -10.47
N ALA A 199 1.38 6.38 -11.23
CA ALA A 199 0.69 5.63 -12.28
C ALA A 199 0.85 6.37 -13.61
N SER A 200 0.84 5.62 -14.71
CA SER A 200 0.82 6.17 -16.06
C SER A 200 -0.50 5.83 -16.72
N TRP A 201 -1.11 6.82 -17.38
CA TRP A 201 -2.40 6.68 -18.03
C TRP A 201 -2.29 7.15 -19.48
N SER A 202 -2.70 6.30 -20.41
CA SER A 202 -2.87 6.67 -21.82
C SER A 202 -4.35 6.56 -22.19
N PRO A 203 -5.16 7.59 -21.88
CA PRO A 203 -6.58 7.54 -22.19
C PRO A 203 -6.81 7.49 -23.70
N GLN A 204 -7.80 6.72 -24.13
CA GLN A 204 -8.32 6.83 -25.50
C GLN A 204 -9.00 8.18 -25.72
N ALA A 205 -9.22 8.56 -26.99
CA ALA A 205 -9.89 9.81 -27.32
C ALA A 205 -11.29 9.87 -26.73
N TRP A 206 -11.66 11.02 -26.17
CA TRP A 206 -12.99 11.27 -25.64
C TRP A 206 -13.88 11.84 -26.74
N LEU A 207 -14.99 11.15 -27.03
CA LEU A 207 -15.76 11.35 -28.26
C LEU A 207 -17.13 12.01 -28.04
N SER A 208 -17.63 12.06 -26.81
CA SER A 208 -18.92 12.66 -26.48
C SER A 208 -18.84 13.48 -25.20
N ILE A 209 -19.37 14.70 -25.23
CA ILE A 209 -19.52 15.57 -24.07
C ILE A 209 -20.45 14.90 -23.06
N GLY A 210 -20.10 14.95 -21.78
CA GLY A 210 -20.84 14.33 -20.69
C GLY A 210 -20.55 12.84 -20.48
N ASP A 211 -19.69 12.20 -21.31
CA ASP A 211 -19.28 10.83 -21.05
C ASP A 211 -18.51 10.75 -19.71
N ALA A 212 -18.89 9.81 -18.85
CA ALA A 212 -18.26 9.56 -17.56
C ALA A 212 -18.20 8.04 -17.30
N GLY A 213 -17.64 7.31 -18.27
CA GLY A 213 -17.50 5.85 -18.20
C GLY A 213 -16.08 5.42 -17.87
N VAL A 214 -15.81 4.12 -18.05
CA VAL A 214 -14.49 3.50 -17.84
C VAL A 214 -13.38 4.17 -18.67
N ALA A 215 -13.71 4.70 -19.85
CA ALA A 215 -12.75 5.42 -20.70
C ALA A 215 -12.29 6.78 -20.12
N GLN A 216 -13.05 7.32 -19.16
CA GLN A 216 -12.76 8.56 -18.42
C GLN A 216 -12.29 8.26 -16.98
N GLN A 217 -12.03 6.99 -16.65
CA GLN A 217 -11.45 6.60 -15.37
C GLN A 217 -9.94 6.49 -15.50
N THR A 218 -9.22 6.92 -14.47
CA THR A 218 -7.80 6.60 -14.34
C THR A 218 -7.60 5.09 -14.18
N PRO A 219 -6.37 4.58 -14.44
CA PRO A 219 -5.97 3.26 -13.95
C PRO A 219 -6.06 3.21 -12.42
N ASP A 220 -5.86 2.03 -11.85
CA ASP A 220 -5.77 1.88 -10.40
C ASP A 220 -4.59 2.71 -9.85
N ILE A 221 -4.92 3.62 -8.94
CA ILE A 221 -3.98 4.47 -8.21
C ILE A 221 -3.87 4.07 -6.73
N SER A 222 -4.32 2.87 -6.36
CA SER A 222 -4.28 2.33 -4.99
C SER A 222 -2.92 2.52 -4.30
N SER A 223 -1.81 2.25 -5.00
CA SER A 223 -0.46 2.41 -4.46
C SER A 223 -0.11 3.86 -4.08
N ILE A 224 -0.63 4.83 -4.84
CA ILE A 224 -0.45 6.26 -4.56
C ILE A 224 -1.22 6.63 -3.28
N ILE A 225 -2.48 6.20 -3.20
CA ILE A 225 -3.32 6.47 -2.03
C ILE A 225 -2.75 5.76 -0.80
N GLN A 226 -2.25 4.53 -0.95
CA GLN A 226 -1.65 3.74 0.13
C GLN A 226 -0.46 4.47 0.77
N GLU A 227 0.41 5.08 -0.03
CA GLU A 227 1.53 5.88 0.51
C GLU A 227 1.04 7.04 1.37
N ILE A 228 -0.04 7.72 0.97
CA ILE A 228 -0.59 8.87 1.69
C ILE A 228 -1.26 8.46 2.99
N VAL A 229 -2.12 7.44 2.96
CA VAL A 229 -2.85 6.99 4.16
C VAL A 229 -1.93 6.32 5.19
N ASN A 230 -0.75 5.84 4.77
CA ASN A 230 0.28 5.28 5.65
C ASN A 230 1.14 6.34 6.36
N ARG A 231 1.01 7.62 6.02
CA ARG A 231 1.82 8.67 6.65
C ARG A 231 1.42 8.85 8.10
N ASN A 232 2.40 8.97 9.00
CA ASN A 232 2.16 9.07 10.46
C ASN A 232 1.25 10.23 10.88
N GLY A 233 1.23 11.34 10.14
CA GLY A 233 0.36 12.48 10.43
C GLY A 233 -1.00 12.46 9.72
N TYR A 234 -1.24 11.47 8.84
CA TYR A 234 -2.52 11.34 8.15
C TYR A 234 -3.63 10.94 9.12
N THR A 235 -4.82 11.52 8.96
CA THR A 235 -6.01 11.22 9.76
C THR A 235 -7.20 11.02 8.83
N SER A 236 -8.32 10.46 9.31
CA SER A 236 -9.53 10.33 8.48
C SER A 236 -10.12 11.68 8.04
N ALA A 237 -9.78 12.77 8.72
CA ALA A 237 -10.15 14.13 8.31
C ALA A 237 -9.18 14.75 7.29
N SER A 238 -8.05 14.09 6.99
CA SER A 238 -7.06 14.57 6.04
C SER A 238 -7.59 14.57 4.61
N SER A 239 -7.08 15.51 3.83
CA SER A 239 -7.40 15.67 2.41
C SER A 239 -6.27 15.10 1.55
N ILE A 240 -6.63 14.56 0.40
CA ILE A 240 -5.69 13.96 -0.56
C ILE A 240 -5.61 14.85 -1.77
N ALA A 241 -4.40 15.21 -2.21
CA ALA A 241 -4.20 15.88 -3.48
C ALA A 241 -3.52 14.94 -4.48
N ILE A 242 -4.02 14.95 -5.71
CA ILE A 242 -3.50 14.26 -6.88
C ILE A 242 -2.92 15.31 -7.81
N ILE A 243 -1.76 14.99 -8.37
CA ILE A 243 -1.00 15.85 -9.28
C ILE A 243 -0.83 15.08 -10.57
N MET A 244 -1.19 15.72 -11.68
CA MET A 244 -1.05 15.16 -13.02
C MET A 244 -0.17 16.06 -13.88
N ASP A 245 0.73 15.45 -14.64
CA ASP A 245 1.48 16.09 -15.72
C ASP A 245 1.61 15.13 -16.90
N GLY A 246 2.09 15.60 -18.05
CA GLY A 246 2.27 14.72 -19.20
C GLY A 246 2.26 15.44 -20.54
N THR A 247 1.74 14.75 -21.55
CA THR A 247 1.61 15.24 -22.93
C THR A 247 0.26 14.84 -23.54
N GLY A 248 -0.15 15.55 -24.59
CA GLY A 248 -1.46 15.38 -25.20
C GLY A 248 -2.55 16.01 -24.35
N ARG A 249 -3.82 15.79 -24.71
CA ARG A 249 -4.94 16.48 -24.06
C ARG A 249 -6.19 15.64 -24.01
N ARG A 250 -6.85 15.65 -22.85
CA ARG A 250 -8.27 15.37 -22.64
C ARG A 250 -8.84 16.50 -21.80
N THR A 251 -10.03 16.99 -22.12
CA THR A 251 -10.63 18.12 -21.41
C THR A 251 -11.80 17.61 -20.57
N ALA A 252 -11.67 17.74 -19.25
CA ALA A 252 -12.68 17.33 -18.29
C ALA A 252 -13.41 18.53 -17.68
N GLU A 253 -14.61 18.29 -17.19
CA GLU A 253 -15.34 19.25 -16.36
C GLU A 253 -14.54 19.61 -15.10
N SER A 254 -14.40 20.91 -14.81
CA SER A 254 -13.88 21.39 -13.53
C SER A 254 -15.01 21.63 -12.53
N PHE A 255 -14.68 21.93 -11.28
CA PHE A 255 -15.65 22.42 -10.31
C PHE A 255 -16.32 23.73 -10.76
N ASN A 256 -15.55 24.64 -11.37
CA ASN A 256 -16.08 25.93 -11.81
C ASN A 256 -16.91 25.83 -13.09
N GLY A 257 -16.68 24.82 -13.94
CA GLY A 257 -17.56 24.48 -15.06
C GLY A 257 -18.86 23.84 -14.59
N SER A 258 -18.74 22.72 -13.89
CA SER A 258 -19.89 21.96 -13.40
C SER A 258 -19.59 21.23 -12.09
N PRO A 259 -20.01 21.81 -10.93
CA PRO A 259 -19.78 21.20 -9.62
C PRO A 259 -20.30 19.76 -9.48
N THR A 260 -21.34 19.39 -10.23
CA THR A 260 -21.94 18.04 -10.22
C THR A 260 -21.21 17.04 -11.12
N GLN A 261 -20.37 17.52 -12.04
CA GLN A 261 -19.62 16.70 -13.00
C GLN A 261 -18.10 16.77 -12.78
N ALA A 262 -17.64 17.63 -11.86
CA ALA A 262 -16.26 17.76 -11.43
C ALA A 262 -15.64 16.40 -11.03
N PRO A 263 -14.30 16.25 -11.06
CA PRO A 263 -13.63 14.98 -10.81
C PRO A 263 -14.01 14.38 -9.45
N GLU A 264 -14.14 13.05 -9.42
CA GLU A 264 -14.49 12.28 -8.22
C GLU A 264 -13.47 11.17 -7.98
N LEU A 265 -12.82 11.20 -6.81
CA LEU A 265 -11.93 10.13 -6.36
C LEU A 265 -12.74 9.10 -5.59
N CYS A 266 -12.73 7.86 -6.05
CA CYS A 266 -13.29 6.71 -5.35
C CYS A 266 -12.16 5.80 -4.85
N VAL A 267 -12.25 5.39 -3.58
CA VAL A 267 -11.25 4.55 -2.91
C VAL A 267 -11.96 3.40 -2.20
N SER A 268 -11.60 2.18 -2.56
CA SER A 268 -12.00 0.96 -1.87
C SER A 268 -10.89 0.50 -0.92
N TYR A 269 -11.23 0.18 0.32
CA TYR A 269 -10.27 -0.19 1.35
C TYR A 269 -10.81 -1.19 2.36
N LEU A 270 -9.90 -1.94 2.97
CA LEU A 270 -10.13 -2.76 4.16
C LEU A 270 -9.63 -2.02 5.40
N TYR A 271 -10.44 -2.01 6.46
CA TYR A 271 -10.05 -1.44 7.74
C TYR A 271 -10.73 -2.14 8.91
N ALA A 272 -9.95 -2.48 9.94
CA ALA A 272 -10.43 -3.01 11.21
C ALA A 272 -10.08 -2.04 12.36
N PRO A 273 -11.08 -1.38 12.98
CA PRO A 273 -10.83 -0.52 14.14
C PRO A 273 -10.32 -1.35 15.34
N GLY A 274 -9.24 -0.91 15.98
CA GLY A 274 -8.77 -1.52 17.23
C GLY A 274 -7.85 -2.74 17.07
N ALA A 275 -7.53 -3.17 15.84
CA ALA A 275 -6.37 -4.02 15.63
C ALA A 275 -5.12 -3.19 15.95
N ASN A 276 -4.55 -3.39 17.13
CA ASN A 276 -3.29 -2.78 17.51
C ASN A 276 -2.26 -3.26 16.49
N ARG A 277 -1.93 -2.43 15.49
CA ARG A 277 -0.69 -2.61 14.71
C ARG A 277 0.48 -2.22 15.60
N GLN A 278 0.67 -2.90 16.72
CA GLN A 278 2.03 -3.10 17.19
C GLN A 278 2.67 -4.02 16.16
N ALA A 279 3.38 -3.40 15.21
CA ALA A 279 4.50 -4.09 14.58
C ALA A 279 5.25 -4.80 15.71
N PRO A 280 5.58 -6.09 15.60
CA PRO A 280 6.22 -6.83 16.67
C PRO A 280 7.44 -6.01 17.11
N THR A 281 7.35 -5.40 18.29
CA THR A 281 8.50 -4.78 18.91
C THR A 281 9.36 -5.96 19.33
N ASN A 282 10.35 -6.25 18.49
CA ASN A 282 11.49 -7.10 18.81
C ASN A 282 12.00 -6.69 20.20
N THR A 283 11.54 -7.41 21.21
CA THR A 283 12.05 -7.29 22.57
C THR A 283 12.89 -8.53 22.81
N THR A 284 14.18 -8.36 22.49
CA THR A 284 15.31 -9.14 23.01
C THR A 284 15.31 -10.65 22.80
N MET A 285 15.79 -11.09 21.63
CA MET A 285 16.59 -12.32 21.53
C MET A 285 18.07 -11.94 21.57
N ALA A 286 18.77 -12.51 22.55
CA ALA A 286 20.17 -12.29 22.85
C ALA A 286 21.09 -12.68 21.68
N ALA A 287 22.24 -12.00 21.62
CA ALA A 287 23.27 -12.19 20.63
C ALA A 287 23.83 -13.62 20.58
N GLY A 288 23.95 -14.15 19.36
CA GLY A 288 24.88 -15.23 19.04
C GLY A 288 24.29 -16.37 18.22
N ALA A 289 24.37 -16.27 16.88
CA ALA A 289 24.74 -17.34 15.94
C ALA A 289 24.21 -17.05 14.52
N GLU A 290 25.16 -16.96 13.59
CA GLU A 290 25.12 -17.20 12.13
C GLU A 290 23.82 -16.96 11.33
N VAL A 291 23.88 -15.96 10.44
CA VAL A 291 22.87 -15.71 9.40
C VAL A 291 22.97 -16.80 8.31
N GLY A 292 22.18 -17.85 8.49
CA GLY A 292 21.87 -18.86 7.47
C GLY A 292 20.60 -18.50 6.70
N GLN A 293 20.77 -17.80 5.59
CA GLN A 293 20.03 -17.93 4.33
C GLN A 293 18.66 -18.67 4.34
N ALA A 294 17.57 -18.01 4.76
CA ALA A 294 16.20 -18.39 4.42
C ALA A 294 15.16 -17.30 4.79
N ALA A 295 15.27 -16.08 4.23
CA ALA A 295 14.17 -15.10 4.26
C ALA A 295 14.43 -13.99 3.22
N MET A 296 14.45 -14.36 1.95
CA MET A 296 14.39 -13.41 0.83
C MET A 296 13.74 -14.13 -0.35
N ASN A 297 12.48 -14.53 -0.20
CA ASN A 297 11.63 -15.03 -1.28
C ASN A 297 10.16 -14.99 -0.81
N SER A 298 9.52 -13.82 -0.84
CA SER A 298 8.04 -13.72 -0.83
C SER A 298 7.54 -12.33 -1.22
N PHE A 299 8.26 -11.59 -2.07
CA PHE A 299 7.75 -10.39 -2.72
C PHE A 299 7.76 -10.62 -4.22
N LEU A 300 6.68 -11.22 -4.73
CA LEU A 300 6.24 -11.20 -6.12
C LEU A 300 4.97 -12.06 -6.17
N GLU A 301 3.80 -11.41 -6.21
CA GLU A 301 2.64 -11.77 -7.04
C GLU A 301 1.40 -11.00 -6.57
N ALA A 302 1.14 -9.88 -7.25
CA ALA A 302 -0.20 -9.35 -7.52
C ALA A 302 -0.05 -8.18 -8.50
N ALA A 303 0.36 -8.49 -9.74
CA ALA A 303 0.17 -7.59 -10.87
C ALA A 303 -1.07 -8.10 -11.62
N GLY A 304 -1.98 -7.17 -11.91
CA GLY A 304 -3.27 -7.47 -12.54
C GLY A 304 -3.08 -8.17 -13.89
N GLU A 305 -3.95 -9.15 -14.17
CA GLU A 305 -4.10 -9.89 -15.43
C GLU A 305 -2.99 -9.63 -16.47
N ASP A 306 -1.80 -10.15 -16.17
CA ASP A 306 -0.58 -9.77 -16.84
C ASP A 306 -0.55 -10.27 -18.29
N ALA A 307 -0.47 -9.33 -19.24
CA ALA A 307 -0.07 -9.64 -20.61
C ALA A 307 1.40 -10.12 -20.71
N PHE A 308 2.17 -10.13 -19.61
CA PHE A 308 3.59 -10.48 -19.56
C PHE A 308 3.98 -11.25 -18.30
N SER A 309 4.69 -12.37 -18.44
CA SER A 309 5.29 -13.03 -17.28
C SER A 309 6.43 -12.19 -16.68
N PRO A 310 6.79 -12.42 -15.41
CA PRO A 310 8.02 -11.89 -14.83
C PRO A 310 9.26 -12.18 -15.68
N ILE A 311 10.22 -11.25 -15.66
CA ILE A 311 11.46 -11.35 -16.42
C ILE A 311 12.47 -12.25 -15.69
N SER A 312 12.98 -13.26 -16.39
CA SER A 312 14.09 -14.10 -15.92
C SER A 312 15.40 -13.70 -16.62
N ILE A 313 16.47 -13.52 -15.84
CA ILE A 313 17.79 -13.12 -16.34
C ILE A 313 18.84 -14.19 -16.00
N HIS A 314 19.53 -14.71 -17.02
CA HIS A 314 20.60 -15.69 -16.84
C HIS A 314 21.78 -15.45 -17.79
N PRO A 315 23.04 -15.58 -17.35
CA PRO A 315 23.46 -15.78 -15.96
C PRO A 315 23.27 -14.50 -15.12
N ASN A 316 23.15 -14.65 -13.81
CA ASN A 316 23.16 -13.55 -12.85
C ASN A 316 23.94 -14.02 -11.60
N PRO A 317 25.17 -13.53 -11.34
CA PRO A 317 25.87 -12.43 -12.02
C PRO A 317 26.20 -12.69 -13.49
N ALA A 318 26.13 -11.66 -14.33
CA ALA A 318 26.52 -11.67 -15.74
C ALA A 318 27.87 -10.98 -15.95
N ASN A 319 28.62 -11.38 -17.00
CA ASN A 319 29.84 -10.67 -17.39
C ASN A 319 29.54 -9.58 -18.45
N ASP A 320 29.58 -9.92 -19.74
CA ASP A 320 29.34 -9.07 -20.90
C ASP A 320 28.10 -9.53 -21.69
N GLN A 321 27.46 -10.63 -21.28
CA GLN A 321 26.25 -11.16 -21.91
C GLN A 321 25.23 -11.61 -20.86
N LEU A 322 23.96 -11.35 -21.11
CA LEU A 322 22.85 -11.93 -20.34
C LEU A 322 21.69 -12.27 -21.27
N MET A 323 20.98 -13.33 -20.91
CA MET A 323 19.77 -13.79 -21.56
C MET A 323 18.57 -13.34 -20.74
N VAL A 324 17.65 -12.64 -21.40
CA VAL A 324 16.39 -12.16 -20.85
C VAL A 324 15.27 -13.04 -21.39
N THR A 325 14.52 -13.69 -20.51
CA THR A 325 13.38 -14.54 -20.87
C THR A 325 12.11 -14.04 -20.21
N PHE A 326 11.03 -13.94 -20.99
CA PHE A 326 9.69 -13.64 -20.50
C PHE A 326 8.66 -14.19 -21.48
N THR A 327 7.43 -14.38 -21.03
CA THR A 327 6.28 -14.75 -21.87
C THR A 327 5.43 -13.52 -22.10
N SER A 328 4.94 -13.30 -23.32
CA SER A 328 4.03 -12.21 -23.64
C SER A 328 2.74 -12.73 -24.26
N MET A 329 1.62 -12.10 -23.98
CA MET A 329 0.32 -12.36 -24.59
C MET A 329 0.09 -11.47 -25.83
N MET A 330 1.01 -10.54 -26.11
CA MET A 330 0.97 -9.63 -27.26
C MET A 330 2.20 -9.78 -28.16
N GLU A 331 2.10 -9.26 -29.38
CA GLU A 331 3.21 -9.14 -30.33
C GLU A 331 3.42 -7.66 -30.66
N GLY A 332 4.65 -7.24 -30.92
CA GLY A 332 4.96 -5.84 -31.21
C GLY A 332 6.37 -5.43 -30.81
N LYS A 333 6.61 -4.12 -30.80
CA LYS A 333 7.89 -3.54 -30.39
C LYS A 333 7.82 -3.09 -28.93
N VAL A 334 8.74 -3.57 -28.11
CA VAL A 334 8.91 -3.15 -26.71
C VAL A 334 10.24 -2.43 -26.53
N GLN A 335 10.30 -1.53 -25.55
CA GLN A 335 11.54 -0.86 -25.18
C GLN A 335 12.19 -1.60 -24.02
N ILE A 336 13.48 -1.92 -24.16
CA ILE A 336 14.30 -2.57 -23.13
C ILE A 336 15.33 -1.56 -22.67
N GLN A 337 15.30 -1.24 -21.38
CA GLN A 337 16.32 -0.43 -20.73
C GLN A 337 17.03 -1.19 -19.62
N ALA A 338 18.30 -0.89 -19.42
CA ALA A 338 18.98 -1.17 -18.16
C ALA A 338 19.43 0.13 -17.52
N ARG A 339 19.27 0.23 -16.20
CA ARG A 339 19.66 1.40 -15.40
C ARG A 339 20.58 0.99 -14.27
N SER A 340 21.57 1.83 -13.97
CA SER A 340 22.38 1.71 -12.76
C SER A 340 21.60 2.16 -11.52
N LEU A 341 22.13 1.90 -10.32
CA LEU A 341 21.56 2.40 -9.05
C LEU A 341 21.40 3.93 -8.99
N ASN A 342 22.23 4.66 -9.73
CA ASN A 342 22.18 6.12 -9.80
C ASN A 342 21.16 6.62 -10.84
N GLY A 343 20.34 5.73 -11.42
CA GLY A 343 19.30 6.05 -12.40
C GLY A 343 19.81 6.24 -13.83
N GLN A 344 21.12 6.19 -14.07
CA GLN A 344 21.71 6.33 -15.41
C GLN A 344 21.30 5.14 -16.29
N VAL A 345 20.71 5.44 -17.45
CA VAL A 345 20.40 4.45 -18.49
C VAL A 345 21.69 3.99 -19.17
N VAL A 346 21.97 2.70 -19.09
CA VAL A 346 23.17 2.07 -19.65
C VAL A 346 22.87 1.15 -20.83
N ILE A 347 21.62 0.70 -20.97
CA ILE A 347 21.09 0.04 -22.16
C ILE A 347 19.76 0.72 -22.50
N ASN A 348 19.52 1.00 -23.79
CA ASN A 348 18.23 1.42 -24.30
C ASN A 348 18.07 0.86 -25.73
N ARG A 349 17.22 -0.15 -25.92
CA ARG A 349 17.05 -0.85 -27.20
C ARG A 349 15.57 -1.11 -27.44
N MET A 350 15.12 -0.94 -28.69
CA MET A 350 13.81 -1.42 -29.13
C MET A 350 13.94 -2.87 -29.61
N GLN A 351 13.02 -3.73 -29.19
CA GLN A 351 13.01 -5.15 -29.54
C GLN A 351 11.63 -5.58 -30.03
N GLU A 352 11.59 -6.34 -31.12
CA GLU A 352 10.36 -7.04 -31.55
C GLU A 352 10.15 -8.31 -30.73
N ILE A 353 8.93 -8.51 -30.27
CA ILE A 353 8.48 -9.66 -29.49
C ILE A 353 7.27 -10.30 -30.14
N GLY A 354 7.11 -11.61 -29.95
CA GLY A 354 5.94 -12.36 -30.35
C GLY A 354 5.08 -12.78 -29.15
N LYS A 355 3.86 -13.27 -29.44
CA LYS A 355 3.06 -13.97 -28.44
C LYS A 355 3.76 -15.26 -28.00
N GLY A 356 3.66 -15.59 -26.72
CA GLY A 356 4.35 -16.71 -26.08
C GLY A 356 5.72 -16.34 -25.53
N LYS A 357 6.60 -17.34 -25.40
CA LYS A 357 7.92 -17.18 -24.78
C LYS A 357 8.87 -16.42 -25.72
N ASN A 358 9.42 -15.32 -25.21
CA ASN A 358 10.46 -14.53 -25.83
C ASN A 358 11.79 -14.76 -25.12
N THR A 359 12.88 -14.82 -25.88
CA THR A 359 14.23 -14.96 -25.36
C THR A 359 15.15 -14.01 -26.11
N ILE A 360 15.74 -13.07 -25.37
CA ILE A 360 16.54 -11.99 -25.92
C ILE A 360 17.94 -12.11 -25.34
N MET A 361 18.93 -12.15 -26.21
CA MET A 361 20.32 -12.07 -25.81
C MET A 361 20.76 -10.61 -25.82
N LEU A 362 21.19 -10.10 -24.67
CA LEU A 362 21.87 -8.82 -24.58
C LEU A 362 23.36 -9.10 -24.45
N ASP A 363 24.11 -8.78 -25.51
CA ASP A 363 25.54 -8.99 -25.62
C ASP A 363 26.33 -7.67 -25.74
N GLY A 364 27.64 -7.75 -25.50
CA GLY A 364 28.54 -6.61 -25.55
C GLY A 364 28.26 -5.58 -24.46
N LEU A 365 27.77 -6.03 -23.31
CA LEU A 365 27.43 -5.20 -22.15
C LEU A 365 28.72 -4.66 -21.54
N SER A 366 29.25 -3.58 -22.11
CA SER A 366 30.44 -2.88 -21.59
C SER A 366 30.10 -2.10 -20.32
N LEU A 367 29.52 -2.77 -19.33
CA LEU A 367 29.03 -2.24 -18.07
C LEU A 367 30.09 -2.47 -16.97
N PRO A 368 30.30 -1.51 -16.07
CA PRO A 368 31.07 -1.74 -14.85
C PRO A 368 30.40 -2.77 -13.92
N ASP A 369 31.19 -3.36 -13.03
CA ASP A 369 30.67 -4.19 -11.95
C ASP A 369 29.68 -3.43 -11.08
N GLY A 370 28.55 -4.05 -10.78
CA GLY A 370 27.51 -3.41 -9.98
C GLY A 370 26.11 -3.98 -10.20
N LEU A 371 25.16 -3.44 -9.45
CA LEU A 371 23.75 -3.78 -9.52
C LEU A 371 23.04 -2.89 -10.55
N TYR A 372 22.24 -3.51 -11.40
CA TYR A 372 21.45 -2.87 -12.44
C TYR A 372 20.00 -3.35 -12.40
N PHE A 373 19.10 -2.51 -12.93
CA PHE A 373 17.70 -2.82 -13.14
C PHE A 373 17.42 -2.89 -14.63
N LEU A 374 17.00 -4.05 -15.12
CA LEU A 374 16.44 -4.22 -16.45
C LEU A 374 14.95 -3.89 -16.41
N GLN A 375 14.48 -3.11 -17.36
CA GLN A 375 13.10 -2.65 -17.50
C GLN A 375 12.63 -2.94 -18.92
N ILE A 376 11.47 -3.58 -19.06
CA ILE A 376 10.79 -3.78 -20.34
C ILE A 376 9.49 -3.00 -20.31
N PHE A 377 9.36 -2.02 -21.19
CA PHE A 377 8.19 -1.18 -21.36
C PHE A 377 7.32 -1.72 -22.49
N THR A 378 6.06 -1.94 -22.20
CA THR A 378 5.02 -2.31 -23.16
C THR A 378 4.01 -1.16 -23.24
N SER A 379 2.96 -1.28 -24.08
CA SER A 379 1.89 -0.27 -24.11
C SER A 379 1.16 -0.14 -22.78
N ASP A 380 1.11 -1.22 -22.00
CA ASP A 380 0.17 -1.37 -20.89
C ASP A 380 0.85 -1.75 -19.56
N ALA A 381 2.14 -2.11 -19.57
CA ALA A 381 2.86 -2.58 -18.40
C ALA A 381 4.36 -2.23 -18.41
N LEU A 382 4.93 -2.13 -17.22
CA LEU A 382 6.36 -2.06 -16.98
C LEU A 382 6.79 -3.28 -16.17
N GLN A 383 7.60 -4.14 -16.77
CA GLN A 383 8.22 -5.25 -16.07
C GLN A 383 9.67 -4.91 -15.72
N SER A 384 10.10 -5.25 -14.50
CA SER A 384 11.46 -4.98 -14.05
C SER A 384 12.12 -6.19 -13.39
N ALA A 385 13.42 -6.34 -13.62
CA ALA A 385 14.24 -7.37 -12.98
C ALA A 385 15.61 -6.82 -12.60
N LYS A 386 16.15 -7.28 -11.47
CA LYS A 386 17.49 -6.92 -11.00
C LYS A 386 18.52 -7.89 -11.58
N PHE A 387 19.68 -7.39 -11.98
CA PHE A 387 20.83 -8.22 -12.33
C PHE A 387 22.14 -7.57 -11.89
N ILE A 388 23.14 -8.40 -11.64
CA ILE A 388 24.48 -7.99 -11.23
C ILE A 388 25.43 -8.19 -12.41
N ILE A 389 26.25 -7.19 -12.71
CA ILE A 389 27.44 -7.37 -13.54
C ILE A 389 28.63 -7.64 -12.63
N GLN A 390 29.38 -8.68 -12.94
CA GLN A 390 30.63 -9.03 -12.29
C GLN A 390 31.61 -9.51 -13.35
N LYS A 391 32.71 -8.76 -13.53
CA LYS A 391 33.81 -9.12 -14.41
C LYS A 391 34.89 -9.82 -13.59
N ASP A 392 35.29 -11.00 -14.05
CA ASP A 392 36.41 -11.76 -13.48
C ASP A 392 37.76 -11.06 -13.70
#